data_AF-M0MX38-F1
#
_entry.id   AF-M0MX38-F1
#
_cell.length_a   1.000
_cell.length_b   1.000
_cell.length_c   1.000
_cell.angle_alpha   90.00
_cell.angle_beta   90.00
_cell.angle_gamma   90.00
#
_symmetry.space_group_name_H-M   'P 1'
#
loop_
_entity.id
_entity.type
_entity.pdbx_description
1 polymer ?
#
loop_
_entity_poly.entity_id
_entity_poly.type
_entity_poly.pdbx_seq_one_letter_code
_entity_poly.pdbx_strand_id
1 'polypeptide(L)'
;STENTHIEGLRGDNVAVLSGYGFTGWSTQEFSLRTPARSYVFETLTEEFDSEVKAEFKAILDGLGSTRNGDLNKVAVALLAGAKHGVQLFEISRWSEDIDFASRATFSRKKNQLEDAGLIETEKIPIDVGRPRLRLLLDTEQFPESDTTPDTIVSVSQQRLSGEFSEDPNEG
;
A
#
# COMPACT_ATOMS: atom_id res chain seq x y z
N SER A 1 52.40 17.77 -49.75
CA SER A 1 51.17 17.40 -50.46
C SER A 1 50.14 16.93 -49.47
N THR A 2 48.97 17.54 -49.60
CA THR A 2 47.69 17.32 -48.94
C THR A 2 47.28 15.84 -48.93
N GLU A 3 46.65 15.34 -47.86
CA GLU A 3 45.25 14.87 -47.94
C GLU A 3 44.65 14.57 -46.55
N ASN A 4 43.44 15.11 -46.34
CA ASN A 4 42.51 14.79 -45.27
C ASN A 4 41.69 13.56 -45.70
N THR A 5 41.40 12.65 -44.79
CA THR A 5 40.21 11.77 -44.81
C THR A 5 39.89 11.38 -43.36
N HIS A 6 38.88 12.02 -42.76
CA HIS A 6 37.47 11.59 -42.70
C HIS A 6 37.22 10.49 -41.65
N ILE A 7 36.44 10.89 -40.65
CA ILE A 7 35.93 10.15 -39.51
C ILE A 7 34.79 9.21 -39.91
N GLU A 8 34.74 8.00 -39.37
CA GLU A 8 33.55 7.29 -38.83
C GLU A 8 33.94 5.86 -38.43
N GLY A 9 33.34 5.33 -37.34
CA GLY A 9 33.24 3.88 -37.14
C GLY A 9 33.71 3.35 -35.78
N LEU A 10 32.76 3.13 -34.89
CA LEU A 10 32.83 2.43 -33.60
C LEU A 10 33.39 1.00 -33.70
N ARG A 11 34.34 0.62 -32.82
CA ARG A 11 34.41 -0.64 -32.04
C ARG A 11 35.84 -0.92 -31.57
N GLY A 12 36.01 -1.33 -30.32
CA GLY A 12 37.24 -2.02 -29.89
C GLY A 12 37.64 -1.73 -28.45
N ASP A 13 37.06 -2.48 -27.52
CA ASP A 13 37.79 -3.28 -26.53
C ASP A 13 38.77 -2.55 -25.59
N ASN A 14 38.29 -2.26 -24.37
CA ASN A 14 39.14 -2.32 -23.18
C ASN A 14 38.37 -3.04 -22.06
N VAL A 15 38.32 -4.37 -22.17
CA VAL A 15 38.00 -5.26 -21.06
C VAL A 15 39.23 -5.30 -20.15
N ALA A 16 39.18 -4.56 -19.05
CA ALA A 16 40.02 -4.86 -17.89
C ALA A 16 39.28 -5.91 -17.06
N VAL A 17 39.68 -7.17 -17.24
CA VAL A 17 39.33 -8.26 -16.32
C VAL A 17 40.04 -8.00 -15.00
N LEU A 18 39.29 -7.67 -13.95
CA LEU A 18 39.73 -7.91 -12.58
C LEU A 18 38.84 -8.98 -11.98
N SER A 19 39.45 -10.16 -11.90
CA SER A 19 38.97 -11.35 -11.22
C SER A 19 38.83 -11.08 -9.72
N GLY A 20 37.73 -11.58 -9.15
CA GLY A 20 37.60 -11.83 -7.72
C GLY A 20 36.70 -10.85 -6.98
N TYR A 21 35.40 -11.10 -7.00
CA TYR A 21 34.56 -11.29 -5.82
C TYR A 21 33.13 -11.61 -6.31
N GLY A 22 32.63 -12.79 -5.95
CA GLY A 22 31.21 -13.08 -6.12
C GLY A 22 30.41 -12.16 -5.20
N PHE A 23 29.58 -11.30 -5.76
CA PHE A 23 28.51 -10.67 -5.01
C PHE A 23 27.26 -10.59 -5.88
N THR A 24 26.22 -11.21 -5.35
CA THR A 24 24.93 -11.51 -5.95
C THR A 24 24.17 -10.25 -6.35
N GLY A 25 23.37 -10.41 -7.42
CA GLY A 25 22.56 -9.38 -8.05
C GLY A 25 21.89 -8.43 -7.06
N TRP A 26 22.30 -7.17 -7.14
CA TRP A 26 21.43 -6.08 -6.73
C TRP A 26 20.36 -5.96 -7.81
N SER A 27 19.21 -6.60 -7.58
CA SER A 27 17.99 -6.03 -8.12
C SER A 27 17.85 -4.67 -7.43
N THR A 28 18.27 -3.62 -8.11
CA THR A 28 17.78 -2.27 -7.83
C THR A 28 16.29 -2.36 -8.11
N GLN A 29 15.51 -2.68 -7.07
CA GLN A 29 14.12 -2.27 -7.06
C GLN A 29 14.18 -0.75 -7.13
N GLU A 30 13.87 -0.25 -8.32
CA GLU A 30 13.71 1.14 -8.64
C GLU A 30 12.78 1.74 -7.56
N PHE A 31 13.35 2.44 -6.58
CA PHE A 31 12.58 3.16 -5.59
C PHE A 31 11.78 4.20 -6.36
N SER A 32 10.50 3.90 -6.60
CA SER A 32 9.62 4.76 -7.37
C SER A 32 9.60 6.15 -6.72
N LEU A 33 10.02 7.17 -7.45
CA LEU A 33 10.04 8.61 -7.10
C LEU A 33 8.64 9.20 -6.79
N ARG A 34 7.65 8.34 -6.53
CA ARG A 34 6.21 8.63 -6.37
C ARG A 34 5.69 8.32 -4.97
N THR A 35 6.56 8.17 -3.97
CA THR A 35 6.09 8.05 -2.59
C THR A 35 6.29 9.39 -1.90
N PRO A 36 5.20 10.09 -1.50
CA PRO A 36 5.31 11.35 -0.77
C PRO A 36 6.11 11.15 0.52
N ALA A 37 6.75 12.23 1.00
CA ALA A 37 7.49 12.21 2.24
C ALA A 37 6.56 11.79 3.41
N ARG A 38 7.08 10.97 4.33
CA ARG A 38 6.30 10.45 5.47
C ARG A 38 5.67 11.57 6.32
N SER A 39 6.39 12.68 6.52
CA SER A 39 5.88 13.86 7.21
C SER A 39 4.68 14.49 6.49
N TYR A 40 4.74 14.60 5.17
CA TYR A 40 3.67 15.16 4.34
C TYR A 40 2.41 14.28 4.38
N VAL A 41 2.57 12.95 4.32
CA VAL A 41 1.44 12.01 4.49
C VAL A 41 0.77 12.21 5.86
N PHE A 42 1.54 12.34 6.93
CA PHE A 42 0.98 12.55 8.27
C PHE A 42 0.31 13.91 8.44
N GLU A 43 0.87 14.98 7.87
CA GLU A 43 0.26 16.30 7.88
C GLU A 43 -1.09 16.27 7.18
N THR A 44 -1.11 15.82 5.92
CA THR A 44 -2.33 15.76 5.10
C THR A 44 -3.40 14.80 5.63
N LEU A 45 -3.03 13.70 6.29
CA LEU A 45 -4.00 12.85 7.01
C LEU A 45 -4.72 13.61 8.13
N THR A 46 -3.99 14.47 8.85
CA THR A 46 -4.56 15.30 9.92
C THR A 46 -5.50 16.36 9.36
N GLU A 47 -5.11 16.95 8.22
CA GLU A 47 -5.87 18.01 7.56
C GLU A 47 -7.17 17.48 6.92
N GLU A 48 -7.14 16.31 6.29
CA GLU A 48 -8.28 15.77 5.54
C GLU A 48 -9.27 14.99 6.42
N PHE A 49 -8.79 14.23 7.42
CA PHE A 49 -9.65 13.34 8.22
C PHE A 49 -9.73 13.78 9.67
N ASP A 50 -8.64 13.66 10.41
CA ASP A 50 -8.42 14.16 11.77
C ASP A 50 -7.09 13.59 12.33
N SER A 51 -6.76 13.95 13.57
CA SER A 51 -5.59 13.42 14.26
C SER A 51 -5.71 11.94 14.69
N GLU A 52 -6.92 11.41 14.83
CA GLU A 52 -7.14 10.03 15.27
C GLU A 52 -6.81 9.05 14.14
N VAL A 53 -7.30 9.30 12.92
CA VAL A 53 -6.97 8.53 11.72
C VAL A 53 -5.46 8.51 11.47
N LYS A 54 -4.79 9.65 11.65
CA LYS A 54 -3.32 9.71 11.60
C LYS A 54 -2.67 8.84 12.67
N ALA A 55 -3.15 8.94 13.91
CA ALA A 55 -2.58 8.20 15.03
C ALA A 55 -2.70 6.69 14.79
N GLU A 56 -3.86 6.24 14.32
CA GLU A 56 -4.14 4.86 13.99
C GLU A 56 -3.27 4.37 12.82
N PHE A 57 -3.19 5.15 11.74
CA PHE A 57 -2.30 4.86 10.62
C PHE A 57 -0.85 4.70 11.06
N LYS A 58 -0.37 5.61 11.92
CA LYS A 58 1.00 5.57 12.45
C LYS A 58 1.20 4.34 13.34
N ALA A 59 0.24 4.00 14.19
CA ALA A 59 0.34 2.86 15.10
C ALA A 59 0.40 1.53 14.34
N ILE A 60 -0.49 1.33 13.36
CA ILE A 60 -0.49 0.13 12.50
C ILE A 60 0.83 0.06 11.70
N LEU A 61 1.30 1.18 11.16
CA LEU A 61 2.57 1.23 10.41
C LEU A 61 3.79 0.93 11.30
N ASP A 62 3.80 1.40 12.55
CA ASP A 62 4.89 1.14 13.49
C ASP A 62 4.87 -0.33 13.95
N GLY A 63 3.68 -0.94 14.13
CA GLY A 63 3.52 -2.38 14.36
C GLY A 63 4.06 -3.24 13.22
N LEU A 64 3.87 -2.79 11.97
CA LEU A 64 4.45 -3.42 10.78
C LEU A 64 5.97 -3.36 10.70
N GLY A 65 6.60 -2.29 11.20
CA GLY A 65 8.05 -2.16 11.23
C GLY A 65 8.75 -3.31 11.97
N SER A 66 8.00 -3.99 12.85
CA SER A 66 8.43 -5.16 13.62
C SER A 66 8.35 -6.47 12.82
N THR A 67 7.50 -6.53 11.78
CA THR A 67 7.18 -7.77 11.06
C THR A 67 7.42 -7.59 9.57
N ARG A 68 8.50 -8.22 9.07
CA ARG A 68 8.89 -8.18 7.66
C ARG A 68 8.02 -9.13 6.82
N ASN A 69 6.72 -8.85 6.67
CA ASN A 69 5.83 -9.59 5.78
C ASN A 69 5.15 -8.64 4.78
N GLY A 70 5.22 -8.97 3.49
CA GLY A 70 5.13 -8.03 2.36
C GLY A 70 3.71 -7.68 1.87
N ASP A 71 2.69 -8.38 2.33
CA ASP A 71 1.33 -8.25 1.78
C ASP A 71 0.56 -7.03 2.33
N LEU A 72 0.91 -6.64 3.56
CA LEU A 72 0.34 -5.48 4.24
C LEU A 72 1.18 -4.23 3.95
N ASN A 73 0.83 -3.54 2.86
CA ASN A 73 1.53 -2.35 2.38
C ASN A 73 0.89 -1.05 2.88
N LYS A 74 1.53 0.10 2.61
CA LYS A 74 1.06 1.44 3.02
C LYS A 74 -0.40 1.75 2.63
N VAL A 75 -0.88 1.23 1.50
CA VAL A 75 -2.26 1.43 1.04
C VAL A 75 -3.24 0.62 1.88
N ALA A 76 -2.86 -0.61 2.23
CA ALA A 76 -3.64 -1.44 3.15
C ALA A 76 -3.74 -0.78 4.53
N VAL A 77 -2.63 -0.22 5.03
CA VAL A 77 -2.61 0.50 6.32
C VAL A 77 -3.56 1.72 6.29
N ALA A 78 -3.56 2.49 5.19
CA ALA A 78 -4.49 3.62 5.03
C ALA A 78 -5.96 3.15 5.08
N LEU A 79 -6.28 2.06 4.38
CA LEU A 79 -7.62 1.50 4.37
C LEU A 79 -8.06 0.98 5.74
N LEU A 80 -7.19 0.26 6.46
CA LEU A 80 -7.49 -0.28 7.79
C LEU A 80 -7.66 0.83 8.83
N ALA A 81 -6.80 1.85 8.81
CA ALA A 81 -6.94 3.02 9.68
C ALA A 81 -8.24 3.80 9.36
N GLY A 82 -8.53 4.01 8.07
CA GLY A 82 -9.78 4.64 7.66
C GLY A 82 -11.01 3.84 8.06
N ALA A 83 -10.96 2.51 7.95
CA ALA A 83 -12.02 1.60 8.35
C ALA A 83 -12.27 1.62 9.87
N LYS A 84 -11.20 1.67 10.67
CA LYS A 84 -11.31 1.78 12.14
C LYS A 84 -12.08 3.03 12.59
N HIS A 85 -11.96 4.13 11.84
CA HIS A 85 -12.59 5.41 12.15
C HIS A 85 -13.83 5.74 11.31
N GLY A 86 -14.32 4.82 10.47
CA GLY A 86 -15.53 5.09 9.69
C GLY A 86 -15.35 6.14 8.59
N VAL A 87 -14.14 6.28 8.04
CA VAL A 87 -13.84 7.23 6.96
C VAL A 87 -14.59 6.86 5.69
N GLN A 88 -15.06 7.87 4.93
CA GLN A 88 -15.71 7.61 3.66
C GLN A 88 -14.70 7.15 2.61
N LEU A 89 -15.01 6.05 1.92
CA LEU A 89 -14.17 5.46 0.88
C LEU A 89 -13.81 6.47 -0.22
N PHE A 90 -14.76 7.34 -0.58
CA PHE A 90 -14.53 8.37 -1.59
C PHE A 90 -13.47 9.37 -1.14
N GLU A 91 -13.53 9.84 0.11
CA GLU A 91 -12.62 10.85 0.64
C GLU A 91 -11.19 10.29 0.74
N ILE A 92 -11.02 9.09 1.31
CA ILE A 92 -9.69 8.46 1.41
C ILE A 92 -9.10 8.04 0.05
N SER A 93 -9.93 7.58 -0.89
CA SER A 93 -9.46 7.28 -2.25
C SER A 93 -9.14 8.53 -3.06
N ARG A 94 -9.79 9.66 -2.76
CA ARG A 94 -9.46 10.94 -3.38
C ARG A 94 -8.16 11.47 -2.79
N TRP A 95 -8.06 11.52 -1.46
CA TRP A 95 -6.86 11.94 -0.74
C TRP A 95 -5.62 11.19 -1.24
N SER A 96 -5.72 9.86 -1.42
CA SER A 96 -4.58 9.07 -1.87
C SER A 96 -4.05 9.47 -3.25
N GLU A 97 -4.92 9.94 -4.14
CA GLU A 97 -4.54 10.46 -5.46
C GLU A 97 -4.01 11.89 -5.36
N ASP A 98 -4.69 12.75 -4.60
CA ASP A 98 -4.37 14.17 -4.47
C ASP A 98 -2.95 14.40 -3.91
N ILE A 99 -2.43 13.47 -3.09
CA ILE A 99 -1.06 13.53 -2.54
C ILE A 99 -0.07 12.57 -3.24
N ASP A 100 -0.44 11.98 -4.38
CA ASP A 100 0.33 10.95 -5.10
C ASP A 100 0.71 9.73 -4.22
N PHE A 101 -0.10 9.40 -3.21
CA PHE A 101 0.16 8.26 -2.33
C PHE A 101 -0.02 6.92 -3.04
N ALA A 102 -1.11 6.79 -3.80
CA ALA A 102 -1.44 5.67 -4.67
C ALA A 102 -2.55 6.06 -5.65
N SER A 103 -2.51 5.49 -6.86
CA SER A 103 -3.58 5.72 -7.84
C SER A 103 -4.91 5.13 -7.38
N ARG A 104 -6.04 5.72 -7.81
CA ARG A 104 -7.39 5.19 -7.55
C ARG A 104 -7.55 3.72 -7.91
N ALA A 105 -6.93 3.28 -9.00
CA ALA A 105 -6.97 1.88 -9.42
C ALA A 105 -6.22 0.97 -8.43
N THR A 106 -5.07 1.41 -7.91
CA THR A 106 -4.32 0.67 -6.88
C THR A 106 -5.08 0.64 -5.56
N PHE A 107 -5.67 1.77 -5.16
CA PHE A 107 -6.48 1.86 -3.96
C PHE A 107 -7.70 0.93 -4.03
N SER A 108 -8.42 0.95 -5.16
CA SER A 108 -9.57 0.08 -5.42
C SER A 108 -9.20 -1.41 -5.38
N ARG A 109 -8.12 -1.82 -6.05
CA ARG A 109 -7.65 -3.22 -5.99
C ARG A 109 -7.29 -3.65 -4.57
N LYS A 110 -6.62 -2.80 -3.80
CA LYS A 110 -6.25 -3.13 -2.43
C LYS A 110 -7.47 -3.18 -1.51
N LYS A 111 -8.45 -2.30 -1.70
CA LYS A 111 -9.74 -2.34 -1.02
C LYS A 111 -10.45 -3.66 -1.25
N ASN A 112 -10.58 -4.09 -2.52
CA ASN A 112 -11.22 -5.37 -2.83
C ASN A 112 -10.46 -6.53 -2.19
N GLN A 113 -9.12 -6.54 -2.24
CA GLN A 113 -8.34 -7.57 -1.57
C GLN A 113 -8.60 -7.64 -0.05
N LEU A 114 -8.80 -6.50 0.63
CA LEU A 114 -9.12 -6.49 2.06
C LEU A 114 -10.55 -6.94 2.34
N GLU A 115 -11.51 -6.64 1.46
CA GLU A 115 -12.88 -7.17 1.56
C GLU A 115 -12.91 -8.68 1.32
N ASP A 116 -12.23 -9.16 0.28
CA ASP A 116 -12.12 -10.58 -0.06
C ASP A 116 -11.45 -11.38 1.08
N ALA A 117 -10.53 -10.74 1.82
CA ALA A 117 -9.89 -11.32 3.01
C ALA A 117 -10.75 -11.24 4.29
N GLY A 118 -11.93 -10.59 4.22
CA GLY A 118 -12.83 -10.38 5.37
C GLY A 118 -12.27 -9.42 6.42
N LEU A 119 -11.44 -8.45 6.03
CA LEU A 119 -10.80 -7.51 6.96
C LEU A 119 -11.57 -6.18 7.08
N ILE A 120 -12.24 -5.78 6.00
CA ILE A 120 -13.03 -4.55 5.95
C ILE A 120 -14.35 -4.82 5.25
N GLU A 121 -15.33 -3.97 5.53
CA GLU A 121 -16.59 -3.89 4.82
C GLU A 121 -16.90 -2.46 4.39
N THR A 122 -17.95 -2.29 3.57
CA THR A 122 -18.48 -0.98 3.22
C THR A 122 -19.96 -0.82 3.53
N GLU A 123 -20.29 0.20 4.31
CA GLU A 123 -21.67 0.57 4.64
C GLU A 123 -22.16 1.71 3.74
N LYS A 124 -23.40 1.63 3.25
CA LYS A 124 -24.02 2.71 2.48
C LYS A 124 -24.55 3.79 3.42
N ILE A 125 -24.04 5.01 3.26
CA ILE A 125 -24.59 6.21 3.89
C ILE A 125 -25.61 6.86 2.93
N PRO A 126 -26.90 6.94 3.31
CA PRO A 126 -27.90 7.68 2.54
C PRO A 126 -27.53 9.15 2.38
N ILE A 127 -27.79 9.71 1.20
CA ILE A 127 -27.67 11.14 0.92
C ILE A 127 -28.94 11.64 0.23
N ASP A 128 -29.19 12.93 0.32
CA ASP A 128 -30.42 13.57 -0.16
C ASP A 128 -30.60 13.46 -1.69
N VAL A 129 -29.52 13.59 -2.44
CA VAL A 129 -29.52 13.47 -3.91
C VAL A 129 -28.27 12.75 -4.38
N GLY A 130 -28.44 11.77 -5.29
CA GLY A 130 -27.34 11.09 -5.97
C GLY A 130 -27.12 9.64 -5.52
N ARG A 131 -25.89 9.17 -5.63
CA ARG A 131 -25.49 7.81 -5.21
C ARG A 131 -25.11 7.83 -3.73
N PRO A 132 -25.60 6.88 -2.92
CA PRO A 132 -25.15 6.73 -1.53
C PRO A 132 -23.63 6.70 -1.45
N ARG A 133 -23.09 7.33 -0.40
CA ARG A 133 -21.65 7.27 -0.13
C ARG A 133 -21.33 5.97 0.60
N LEU A 134 -20.08 5.54 0.54
CA LEU A 134 -19.62 4.33 1.21
C LEU A 134 -18.73 4.70 2.38
N ARG A 135 -19.07 4.21 3.57
CA ARG A 135 -18.24 4.24 4.77
C ARG A 135 -17.43 2.97 4.84
N LEU A 136 -16.14 3.08 5.15
CA LEU A 136 -15.30 1.94 5.47
C LEU A 136 -15.53 1.51 6.92
N LEU A 137 -15.62 0.20 7.16
CA LEU A 137 -15.71 -0.39 8.49
C LEU A 137 -14.74 -1.55 8.59
N LEU A 138 -14.16 -1.77 9.77
CA LEU A 138 -13.48 -3.03 10.04
C LEU A 138 -14.51 -4.15 10.15
N ASP A 139 -14.16 -5.34 9.67
CA ASP A 139 -15.00 -6.51 9.89
C ASP A 139 -15.10 -6.81 11.38
N THR A 140 -16.32 -6.82 11.93
CA THR A 140 -16.53 -6.97 13.37
C THR A 140 -16.31 -8.40 13.88
N GLU A 141 -16.32 -9.39 12.98
CA GLU A 141 -16.01 -10.78 13.36
C GLU A 141 -14.50 -10.95 13.55
N GLN A 142 -13.68 -10.31 12.72
CA GLN A 142 -12.22 -10.29 12.85
C GLN A 142 -11.73 -9.29 13.91
N PHE A 143 -12.44 -8.18 14.05
CA PHE A 143 -12.06 -7.04 14.88
C PHE A 143 -13.20 -6.66 15.84
N PRO A 144 -13.44 -7.45 16.90
CA PRO A 144 -14.40 -7.08 17.93
C PRO A 144 -13.95 -5.79 18.63
N GLU A 145 -14.87 -4.85 18.84
CA GLU A 145 -14.56 -3.51 19.37
C GLU A 145 -13.74 -3.54 20.68
N SER A 146 -13.99 -4.54 21.53
CA SER A 146 -13.32 -4.70 22.83
C SER A 146 -11.84 -5.07 22.76
N ASP A 147 -11.37 -5.64 21.64
CA ASP A 147 -10.00 -6.17 21.48
C ASP A 147 -9.28 -5.61 20.24
N THR A 148 -9.92 -4.67 19.54
CA THR A 148 -9.34 -4.06 18.34
C THR A 148 -8.27 -3.05 18.73
N THR A 149 -7.02 -3.50 18.67
CA THR A 149 -5.82 -2.69 18.83
C THR A 149 -5.01 -2.66 17.53
N PRO A 150 -4.09 -1.70 17.35
CA PRO A 150 -3.20 -1.67 16.18
C PRO A 150 -2.41 -2.98 15.98
N ASP A 151 -1.95 -3.60 17.07
CA ASP A 151 -1.20 -4.86 17.02
C ASP A 151 -2.08 -6.03 16.59
N THR A 152 -3.32 -6.09 17.08
CA THR A 152 -4.34 -7.06 16.63
C THR A 152 -4.65 -6.87 15.15
N ILE A 153 -4.83 -5.62 14.70
CA ILE A 153 -5.08 -5.27 13.28
C ILE A 153 -3.94 -5.79 12.41
N VAL A 154 -2.69 -5.53 12.77
CA VAL A 154 -1.52 -6.01 12.01
C VAL A 154 -1.49 -7.53 11.95
N SER A 155 -1.61 -8.19 13.12
CA SER A 155 -1.46 -9.65 13.23
C SER A 155 -2.52 -10.41 12.43
N VAL A 156 -3.80 -10.05 12.61
CA VAL A 156 -4.92 -10.67 11.89
C VAL A 156 -4.84 -10.37 10.40
N SER A 157 -4.52 -9.13 10.01
CA SER A 157 -4.40 -8.77 8.60
C SER A 157 -3.29 -9.56 7.90
N GLN A 158 -2.14 -9.75 8.55
CA GLN A 158 -1.06 -10.58 8.00
C GLN A 158 -1.46 -12.03 7.88
N GLN A 159 -2.11 -12.60 8.90
CA GLN A 159 -2.61 -13.98 8.86
C GLN A 159 -3.59 -14.18 7.70
N ARG A 160 -4.54 -13.25 7.51
CA ARG A 160 -5.56 -13.32 6.46
C ARG A 160 -4.98 -13.11 5.06
N LEU A 161 -3.99 -12.23 4.92
CA LEU A 161 -3.39 -11.92 3.61
C LEU A 161 -2.33 -12.93 3.18
N SER A 162 -1.65 -13.60 4.11
CA SER A 162 -0.66 -14.64 3.81
C SER A 162 -1.28 -16.04 3.70
N GLY A 163 -2.53 -16.22 4.13
CA GLY A 163 -3.30 -17.43 3.87
C GLY A 163 -3.95 -17.37 2.50
N GLU A 164 -3.37 -18.06 1.50
CA GLU A 164 -4.12 -18.44 0.30
C GLU A 164 -5.39 -19.19 0.74
N PHE A 165 -6.56 -18.60 0.50
CA PHE A 165 -7.83 -19.30 0.55
C PHE A 165 -7.83 -20.36 -0.57
N SER A 166 -7.39 -21.57 -0.23
CA SER A 166 -7.85 -22.78 -0.90
C SER A 166 -8.91 -23.42 -0.01
N GLU A 167 -10.07 -22.77 0.07
CA GLU A 167 -11.31 -23.51 0.28
C GLU A 167 -11.88 -23.73 -1.11
N ASP A 168 -11.55 -24.88 -1.69
CA ASP A 168 -12.37 -25.50 -2.72
C ASP A 168 -13.52 -26.20 -1.99
N PRO A 169 -14.76 -25.67 -1.99
CA PRO A 169 -15.88 -26.30 -1.28
C PRO A 169 -16.49 -27.47 -2.08
N ASN A 170 -15.75 -28.08 -3.00
CA ASN A 170 -16.28 -29.09 -3.92
C ASN A 170 -15.43 -30.37 -3.98
N GLU A 171 -15.15 -30.97 -2.82
CA GLU A 171 -14.93 -32.41 -2.71
C GLU A 171 -15.85 -32.97 -1.61
N GLY A 172 -17.01 -33.47 -2.04
CA GLY A 172 -17.98 -34.21 -1.23
C GLY A 172 -18.83 -35.10 -2.12
#